data_AF-A0AAW5ESH7-F1
#
_entry.id   AF-A0AAW5ESH7-F1
#
_cell.length_a   1.000
_cell.length_b   1.000
_cell.length_c   1.000
_cell.angle_alpha   90.00
_cell.angle_beta   90.00
_cell.angle_gamma   90.00
#
_symmetry.space_group_name_H-M   'P 1'
#
loop_
_entity.id
_entity.type
_entity.pdbx_description
1 polymer ?
#
loop_
_entity_poly.entity_id
_entity_poly.type
_entity_poly.pdbx_seq_one_letter_code
_entity_poly.pdbx_strand_id
1 'polypeptide(L)'
;MIYLIKRATGKLENNDTSKSRENQEKGKKQKKSERPWNIVLDVKENATNDEIKAAYKRKIVSYHPDKLSSLGDEYRALAEEDSKEINKAYQEIKEQRGF
;
A
#
# COMPACT_ATOMS: atom_id res chain seq x y z
N MET A 1 28.58 -52.46 0.11
CA MET A 1 27.97 -51.26 -0.51
C MET A 1 28.81 -50.05 -0.08
N ILE A 2 29.86 -49.62 -0.81
CA ILE A 2 29.82 -49.02 -2.15
C ILE A 2 28.72 -47.94 -2.14
N TYR A 3 28.99 -46.67 -1.87
CA TYR A 3 29.75 -45.76 -2.73
C TYR A 3 30.58 -44.73 -1.93
N LEU A 4 31.88 -44.74 -2.23
CA LEU A 4 32.80 -43.61 -2.13
C LEU A 4 32.59 -42.77 -3.40
N ILE A 5 32.44 -41.44 -3.33
CA ILE A 5 33.05 -40.48 -4.26
C ILE A 5 32.97 -39.09 -3.60
N LYS A 6 34.18 -38.63 -3.28
CA LYS A 6 34.56 -37.28 -2.90
C LYS A 6 34.74 -36.50 -4.21
N ARG A 7 34.47 -35.19 -4.14
CA ARG A 7 35.24 -34.10 -4.79
C ARG A 7 34.64 -33.45 -6.04
N ALA A 8 34.85 -32.12 -6.05
CA ALA A 8 34.71 -31.17 -7.16
C ALA A 8 33.24 -30.79 -7.42
N THR A 9 32.82 -29.53 -7.50
CA THR A 9 33.45 -28.30 -8.01
C THR A 9 32.59 -27.11 -7.55
N GLY A 10 33.15 -25.90 -7.60
CA GLY A 10 32.33 -24.71 -7.89
C GLY A 10 31.91 -23.84 -6.72
N LYS A 11 32.77 -22.87 -6.41
CA LYS A 11 32.43 -21.54 -5.89
C LYS A 11 31.14 -21.02 -6.57
N LEU A 12 30.09 -20.77 -5.80
CA LEU A 12 29.03 -19.84 -6.18
C LEU A 12 29.05 -18.68 -5.18
N GLU A 13 29.71 -17.65 -5.67
CA GLU A 13 29.72 -16.27 -5.20
C GLU A 13 28.48 -15.55 -5.78
N ASN A 14 28.08 -14.48 -5.08
CA ASN A 14 27.10 -13.44 -5.44
C ASN A 14 25.66 -13.69 -4.95
N ASN A 15 25.17 -12.90 -3.99
CA ASN A 15 24.75 -11.49 -4.07
C ASN A 15 23.45 -11.28 -4.86
N ASP A 16 22.65 -10.38 -4.28
CA ASP A 16 21.49 -9.69 -4.83
C ASP A 16 20.14 -10.39 -4.76
N THR A 17 19.36 -9.95 -3.77
CA THR A 17 18.08 -9.28 -4.00
C THR A 17 17.26 -9.88 -5.14
N SER A 18 16.66 -11.04 -4.90
CA SER A 18 15.55 -11.52 -5.73
C SER A 18 14.27 -10.81 -5.36
N LYS A 19 14.24 -9.51 -5.68
CA LYS A 19 13.02 -8.76 -5.99
C LYS A 19 12.56 -9.24 -7.37
N SER A 20 11.85 -10.37 -7.36
CA SER A 20 11.16 -10.92 -8.52
C SER A 20 9.67 -10.76 -8.21
N ARG A 21 9.08 -9.64 -8.58
CA ARG A 21 8.33 -9.55 -9.85
C ARG A 21 7.33 -10.71 -9.99
N GLU A 22 6.40 -10.81 -9.05
CA GLU A 22 5.07 -11.29 -9.42
C GLU A 22 4.29 -10.09 -9.96
N ASN A 23 4.54 -9.85 -11.25
CA ASN A 23 3.75 -9.01 -12.11
C ASN A 23 2.38 -9.67 -12.27
N GLN A 24 1.49 -9.47 -11.30
CA GLN A 24 0.09 -9.83 -11.48
C GLN A 24 -0.59 -8.77 -12.34
N GLU A 25 -0.77 -9.14 -13.60
CA GLU A 25 -1.84 -8.68 -14.47
C GLU A 25 -3.12 -8.44 -13.67
N LYS A 26 -3.51 -7.17 -13.52
CA LYS A 26 -4.88 -6.84 -13.13
C LYS A 26 -5.54 -6.14 -14.30
N GLY A 27 -6.27 -6.99 -15.04
CA GLY A 27 -7.15 -6.60 -16.11
C GLY A 27 -8.11 -5.48 -15.69
N LYS A 28 -8.48 -4.71 -16.71
CA LYS A 28 -9.48 -3.65 -16.73
C LYS A 28 -10.72 -4.07 -15.91
N LYS A 29 -10.74 -3.75 -14.62
CA LYS A 29 -11.95 -3.76 -13.81
C LYS A 29 -12.65 -2.42 -14.01
N GLN A 30 -13.94 -2.53 -14.28
CA GLN A 30 -14.86 -1.46 -14.67
C GLN A 30 -14.67 -0.18 -13.87
N LYS A 31 -14.86 0.97 -14.55
CA LYS A 31 -14.94 2.32 -13.99
C LYS A 31 -15.99 2.41 -12.87
N LYS A 32 -15.66 1.91 -11.68
CA LYS A 32 -16.29 2.33 -10.43
C LYS A 32 -15.74 3.73 -10.22
N SER A 33 -16.59 4.74 -10.44
CA SER A 33 -16.29 6.17 -10.24
C SER A 33 -15.17 6.36 -9.24
N GLU A 34 -13.96 6.64 -9.73
CA GLU A 34 -12.79 6.86 -8.88
C GLU A 34 -13.16 8.02 -7.97
N ARG A 35 -13.36 7.75 -6.68
CA ARG A 35 -13.65 8.81 -5.72
C ARG A 35 -12.43 9.73 -5.76
N PRO A 36 -12.61 11.00 -6.14
CA PRO A 36 -11.46 11.87 -6.29
C PRO A 36 -10.84 12.10 -4.91
N TRP A 37 -9.52 12.30 -4.88
CA TRP A 37 -8.73 12.34 -3.64
C TRP A 37 -9.29 13.34 -2.60
N ASN A 38 -9.89 14.44 -3.07
CA ASN A 38 -10.50 15.47 -2.24
C ASN A 38 -11.70 14.95 -1.43
N ILE A 39 -12.48 14.02 -2.00
CA ILE A 39 -13.64 13.40 -1.31
C ILE A 39 -13.19 12.38 -0.28
N VAL A 40 -12.16 11.58 -0.60
CA VAL A 40 -11.61 10.57 0.32
C VAL A 40 -10.95 11.22 1.54
N LEU A 41 -10.12 12.23 1.29
CA LEU A 41 -9.40 12.96 2.33
C LEU A 41 -10.29 14.00 3.04
N ASP A 42 -11.49 14.26 2.52
CA ASP A 42 -12.42 15.29 3.00
C ASP A 42 -11.76 16.68 3.05
N VAL A 43 -11.08 17.03 1.96
CA VAL A 43 -10.37 18.29 1.79
C VAL A 43 -10.90 19.03 0.57
N LYS A 44 -10.72 20.35 0.55
CA LYS A 44 -11.04 21.14 -0.65
C LYS A 44 -10.03 20.85 -1.77
N GLU A 45 -10.47 20.97 -3.01
CA GLU A 45 -9.59 20.83 -4.20
C GLU A 45 -8.45 21.87 -4.19
N ASN A 46 -8.73 23.05 -3.63
CA ASN A 46 -7.78 24.14 -3.45
C ASN A 46 -7.00 24.09 -2.12
N ALA A 47 -7.10 23.00 -1.35
CA ALA A 47 -6.36 22.85 -0.09
C ALA A 47 -4.86 22.96 -0.31
N THR A 48 -4.14 23.44 0.70
CA THR A 48 -2.67 23.50 0.70
C THR A 48 -2.05 22.14 0.99
N ASN A 49 -0.78 21.95 0.64
CA ASN A 49 -0.07 20.69 0.89
C ASN A 49 -0.01 20.36 2.40
N ASP A 50 0.01 21.38 3.26
CA ASP A 50 -0.03 21.21 4.71
C ASP A 50 -1.39 20.69 5.18
N GLU A 51 -2.49 21.28 4.68
CA GLU A 51 -3.85 20.81 4.95
C GLU A 51 -4.07 19.37 4.49
N ILE A 52 -3.58 19.01 3.29
CA ILE A 52 -3.66 17.64 2.77
C ILE A 52 -2.93 16.66 3.70
N LYS A 53 -1.72 17.00 4.15
CA LYS A 53 -0.94 16.19 5.11
C LYS A 53 -1.64 16.09 6.47
N ALA A 54 -2.21 17.18 6.95
CA ALA A 54 -2.93 17.23 8.21
C ALA A 54 -4.21 16.36 8.15
N ALA A 55 -5.00 16.48 7.08
CA ALA A 55 -6.20 15.69 6.86
C ALA A 55 -5.88 14.19 6.72
N TYR A 56 -4.85 13.84 5.94
CA TYR A 56 -4.34 12.47 5.83
C TYR A 56 -4.01 11.88 7.21
N LYS A 57 -3.24 12.59 8.03
CA LYS A 57 -2.90 12.14 9.39
C LYS A 57 -4.13 11.92 10.26
N ARG A 58 -5.08 12.86 10.24
CA ARG A 58 -6.33 12.75 11.00
C ARG A 58 -7.14 11.53 10.57
N LYS A 59 -7.29 11.32 9.26
CA LYS A 59 -7.99 10.17 8.66
C LYS A 59 -7.31 8.85 9.06
N ILE A 60 -6.00 8.72 8.90
CA ILE A 60 -5.29 7.49 9.30
C ILE A 60 -5.44 7.18 10.79
N VAL A 61 -5.39 8.19 11.67
CA VAL A 61 -5.58 7.98 13.11
C VAL A 61 -7.02 7.55 13.43
N SER A 62 -8.01 8.10 12.72
CA SER A 62 -9.42 7.72 12.90
C SER A 62 -9.73 6.31 12.39
N TYR A 63 -9.12 5.92 11.26
CA TYR A 63 -9.32 4.62 10.61
C TYR A 63 -8.20 3.62 10.90
N HIS A 64 -7.42 3.81 11.96
CA HIS A 64 -6.32 2.91 12.27
C HIS A 64 -6.89 1.55 12.71
N PRO A 65 -6.46 0.42 12.10
CA PRO A 65 -7.02 -0.90 12.40
C PRO A 65 -6.87 -1.26 13.87
N ASP A 66 -5.84 -0.75 14.57
CA ASP A 66 -5.64 -0.96 16.01
C ASP A 66 -6.80 -0.42 16.87
N LYS A 67 -7.33 0.78 16.53
CA LYS A 67 -8.45 1.40 17.25
C LYS A 67 -9.77 0.66 16.99
N LEU A 68 -9.94 0.20 15.76
CA LEU A 68 -11.15 -0.50 15.33
C LEU A 68 -11.13 -2.00 15.66
N SER A 69 -9.96 -2.59 15.85
CA SER A 69 -9.82 -3.99 16.29
C SER A 69 -10.42 -4.20 17.68
N SER A 70 -10.44 -3.16 18.52
CA SER A 70 -11.11 -3.22 19.82
C SER A 70 -12.65 -3.24 19.73
N LEU A 71 -13.23 -2.88 18.56
CA LEU A 71 -14.67 -2.84 18.31
C LEU A 71 -15.20 -4.12 17.62
N GLY A 72 -14.30 -4.95 17.07
CA GLY A 72 -14.61 -6.22 16.42
C GLY A 72 -13.91 -6.42 15.07
N ASP A 73 -13.73 -7.67 14.65
CA ASP A 73 -13.04 -8.02 13.39
C ASP A 73 -13.70 -7.41 12.14
N GLU A 74 -15.01 -7.16 12.15
CA GLU A 74 -15.72 -6.51 11.04
C GLU A 74 -15.23 -5.08 10.80
N TYR A 75 -14.97 -4.34 11.88
CA TYR A 75 -14.45 -2.99 11.82
C TYR A 75 -12.98 -2.95 11.40
N ARG A 76 -12.20 -3.99 11.72
CA ARG A 76 -10.83 -4.12 11.25
C ARG A 76 -10.75 -4.22 9.73
N ALA A 77 -11.63 -5.02 9.11
CA ALA A 77 -11.68 -5.15 7.66
C ALA A 77 -12.07 -3.81 6.99
N LEU A 78 -13.06 -3.11 7.54
CA LEU A 78 -13.49 -1.81 7.06
C LEU A 78 -12.38 -0.76 7.19
N ALA A 79 -11.72 -0.72 8.35
CA ALA A 79 -10.59 0.15 8.61
C ALA A 79 -9.44 -0.09 7.64
N GLU A 80 -9.15 -1.34 7.29
CA GLU A 80 -8.11 -1.66 6.29
C GLU A 80 -8.47 -1.13 4.90
N GLU A 81 -9.73 -1.28 4.48
CA GLU A 81 -10.22 -0.77 3.20
C GLU A 81 -10.15 0.76 3.15
N ASP A 82 -10.67 1.44 4.18
CA ASP A 82 -10.63 2.90 4.29
C ASP A 82 -9.18 3.42 4.34
N SER A 83 -8.31 2.78 5.13
CA SER A 83 -6.89 3.14 5.22
C SER A 83 -6.19 3.05 3.86
N LYS A 84 -6.48 2.00 3.08
CA LYS A 84 -5.98 1.85 1.71
C LYS A 84 -6.51 2.95 0.80
N GLU A 85 -7.80 3.29 0.88
CA GLU A 85 -8.40 4.35 0.08
C GLU A 85 -7.76 5.72 0.41
N ILE A 86 -7.57 6.03 1.69
CA ILE A 86 -6.89 7.24 2.18
C ILE A 86 -5.44 7.32 1.66
N ASN A 87 -4.70 6.21 1.72
CA ASN A 87 -3.32 6.14 1.20
C ASN A 87 -3.29 6.38 -0.32
N LYS A 88 -4.21 5.76 -1.07
CA LYS A 88 -4.30 5.93 -2.52
C LYS A 88 -4.61 7.38 -2.88
N ALA A 89 -5.58 8.00 -2.21
CA ALA A 89 -5.92 9.41 -2.40
C ALA A 89 -4.74 10.33 -2.10
N TYR A 90 -3.98 10.07 -1.03
CA TYR A 90 -2.77 10.83 -0.70
C TYR A 90 -1.67 10.67 -1.75
N GLN A 91 -1.51 9.47 -2.33
CA GLN A 91 -0.58 9.26 -3.44
C GLN A 91 -1.01 10.00 -4.70
N GLU A 92 -2.28 9.94 -5.07
CA GLU A 92 -2.81 10.63 -6.26
C GLU A 92 -2.57 12.14 -6.19
N ILE A 93 -2.85 12.78 -5.05
CA ILE A 93 -2.60 14.22 -4.90
C ILE A 93 -1.10 14.55 -4.84
N LYS A 94 -0.29 13.67 -4.27
CA LYS A 94 1.16 13.82 -4.25
C LYS A 94 1.73 13.78 -5.67
N GLU A 95 1.24 12.87 -6.52
CA GLU A 95 1.61 12.79 -7.93
C GLU A 95 1.07 13.99 -8.73
N GLN A 96 -0.18 14.40 -8.51
CA GLN A 96 -0.77 15.56 -9.21
C GLN A 96 -0.06 16.88 -8.89
N ARG A 97 0.32 17.11 -7.63
CA ARG A 97 0.99 18.35 -7.21
C ARG A 97 2.52 18.26 -7.19
N GLY A 98 3.10 17.08 -7.39
CA GLY A 98 4.54 16.88 -7.56
C GLY A 98 5.39 17.31 -6.36
N PHE A 99 5.04 16.86 -5.15
CA PHE A 99 5.80 17.12 -3.93
C PHE A 99 6.30 15.85 -3.22
#